data_AF-A0A0L0DH26-F1
#
_entry.id   AF-A0A0L0DH26-F1
#
_cell.length_a   1.000
_cell.length_b   1.000
_cell.length_c   1.000
_cell.angle_alpha   90.00
_cell.angle_beta   90.00
_cell.angle_gamma   90.00
#
_symmetry.space_group_name_H-M   'P 1'
#
loop_
_entity.id
_entity.type
_entity.pdbx_description
1 polymer ?
#
loop_
_entity_poly.entity_id
_entity_poly.type
_entity_poly.pdbx_seq_one_letter_code
_entity_poly.pdbx_strand_id
1 'polypeptide(L)'
;MGRVMFDSHLLPPHAPLSTPKHAAANRGAASSTRSQPQTTLMSSPPPPPPPQSRPPPPVFSGQGKVVIIVVGAVVGLALVVMAVGLVLCLRVRSGRRGYDELAGRIDEASREAPTRHNPLDWPPSTTPYTKFDADFRPLPKFWRMGTDPASGKPFYFQRQTRVRSKRRPKSVYK
;
A
#
# COMPACT_ATOMS: atom_id res chain seq x y z
N MET A 1 -22.30 12.50 -30.70
CA MET A 1 -21.48 12.47 -31.93
C MET A 1 -20.06 12.91 -31.57
N GLY A 2 -19.04 12.13 -31.99
CA GLY A 2 -17.58 12.36 -31.84
C GLY A 2 -17.02 12.05 -30.44
N ARG A 3 -16.44 10.90 -30.08
CA ARG A 3 -15.48 9.93 -30.69
C ARG A 3 -14.02 10.45 -30.76
N VAL A 4 -13.16 9.78 -29.96
CA VAL A 4 -11.72 9.40 -30.15
C VAL A 4 -10.63 10.50 -30.14
N MET A 5 -9.36 10.32 -29.73
CA MET A 5 -8.49 9.14 -29.48
C MET A 5 -7.51 9.38 -28.32
N PHE A 6 -7.13 8.26 -27.69
CA PHE A 6 -5.90 8.03 -26.95
C PHE A 6 -4.66 8.38 -27.79
N ASP A 7 -3.63 8.96 -27.16
CA ASP A 7 -2.25 8.64 -27.55
C ASP A 7 -1.33 8.78 -26.33
N SER A 8 -0.86 7.64 -25.83
CA SER A 8 0.14 7.54 -24.77
C SER A 8 1.14 6.47 -25.19
N HIS A 9 1.85 6.78 -26.27
CA HIS A 9 2.99 6.03 -26.73
C HIS A 9 4.25 6.37 -25.91
N LEU A 10 5.01 5.29 -25.62
CA LEU A 10 6.44 5.23 -25.28
C LEU A 10 6.84 5.10 -23.79
N LEU A 11 6.67 3.88 -23.28
CA LEU A 11 7.62 3.28 -22.33
C LEU A 11 8.55 2.32 -23.09
N PRO A 12 9.87 2.42 -22.96
CA PRO A 12 10.81 1.32 -23.16
C PRO A 12 11.47 0.92 -21.82
N PRO A 13 12.35 -0.09 -21.77
CA PRO A 13 12.17 -1.48 -22.20
C PRO A 13 12.37 -2.45 -21.01
N HIS A 14 11.63 -3.56 -20.98
CA HIS A 14 11.88 -4.65 -20.03
C HIS A 14 12.89 -5.66 -20.58
N ALA A 15 13.97 -5.91 -19.83
CA ALA A 15 14.67 -7.20 -19.73
C ALA A 15 15.81 -7.10 -18.68
N PRO A 16 16.35 -8.21 -18.14
CA PRO A 16 15.85 -9.59 -18.10
C PRO A 16 15.77 -10.19 -16.69
N LEU A 17 14.92 -11.21 -16.56
CA LEU A 17 14.78 -12.09 -15.41
C LEU A 17 15.94 -13.08 -15.36
N SER A 18 16.79 -13.00 -14.34
CA SER A 18 17.85 -13.97 -14.04
C SER A 18 17.35 -15.00 -13.02
N THR A 19 17.23 -16.25 -13.45
CA THR A 19 17.07 -17.42 -12.57
C THR A 19 18.34 -18.26 -12.62
N PRO A 20 18.95 -18.60 -11.47
CA PRO A 20 19.89 -19.71 -11.39
C PRO A 20 19.16 -20.92 -10.80
N LYS A 21 18.95 -21.97 -11.59
CA LYS A 21 18.51 -23.26 -11.06
C LYS A 21 19.02 -24.42 -11.91
N HIS A 22 19.53 -25.42 -11.18
CA HIS A 22 19.92 -26.77 -11.61
C HIS A 22 21.39 -26.99 -11.97
N ALA A 23 22.19 -27.22 -10.93
CA ALA A 23 23.31 -28.15 -10.97
C ALA A 23 22.92 -29.42 -10.20
N ALA A 24 22.72 -30.54 -10.89
CA ALA A 24 22.89 -31.90 -10.37
C ALA A 24 22.47 -32.93 -11.44
N ALA A 25 23.43 -33.46 -12.18
CA ALA A 25 23.34 -34.79 -12.80
C ALA A 25 24.75 -35.22 -13.22
N ASN A 26 25.49 -35.90 -12.34
CA ASN A 26 26.69 -36.63 -12.73
C ASN A 26 26.32 -38.11 -12.87
N ARG A 27 26.41 -38.61 -14.10
CA ARG A 27 26.20 -40.02 -14.49
C ARG A 27 27.54 -40.63 -14.88
N GLY A 28 27.65 -41.95 -14.70
CA GLY A 28 28.65 -42.80 -15.34
C GLY A 28 29.84 -43.07 -14.43
N ALA A 29 29.94 -44.18 -13.70
CA ALA A 29 30.03 -45.57 -14.19
C ALA A 29 31.15 -45.73 -15.24
N ALA A 30 32.31 -46.19 -14.79
CA ALA A 30 33.30 -46.80 -15.66
C ALA A 30 34.05 -47.94 -14.94
N SER A 31 34.06 -49.09 -15.63
CA SER A 31 35.11 -50.13 -15.74
C SER A 31 35.66 -50.76 -14.45
N SER A 32 35.42 -52.06 -14.18
CA SER A 32 35.91 -53.26 -14.89
C SER A 32 37.42 -53.51 -14.70
N THR A 33 37.77 -54.53 -13.91
CA THR A 33 39.08 -55.23 -13.89
C THR A 33 38.83 -56.58 -13.20
N ARG A 34 38.62 -57.64 -13.98
CA ARG A 34 39.60 -58.63 -14.46
C ARG A 34 40.09 -59.58 -13.36
N SER A 35 39.70 -60.83 -13.53
CA SER A 35 40.05 -62.04 -12.80
C SER A 35 41.54 -62.40 -12.89
N GLN A 36 42.10 -62.96 -11.81
CA GLN A 36 43.18 -63.95 -11.86
C GLN A 36 43.12 -64.93 -10.67
N PRO A 37 43.46 -66.22 -10.87
CA PRO A 37 43.56 -67.23 -9.83
C PRO A 37 45.02 -67.46 -9.41
N GLN A 38 45.33 -67.55 -8.12
CA GLN A 38 46.64 -68.06 -7.66
C GLN A 38 46.57 -68.82 -6.32
N THR A 39 46.89 -70.11 -6.45
CA THR A 39 47.87 -70.89 -5.69
C THR A 39 47.91 -70.81 -4.15
N THR A 40 47.52 -71.92 -3.55
CA THR A 40 47.79 -72.37 -2.17
C THR A 40 49.29 -72.41 -1.87
N LEU A 41 49.76 -71.71 -0.83
CA LEU A 41 50.99 -72.04 -0.09
C LEU A 41 50.98 -71.40 1.31
N MET A 42 50.89 -72.28 2.33
CA MET A 42 51.34 -72.18 3.73
C MET A 42 51.02 -70.91 4.55
N SER A 43 50.19 -71.09 5.59
CA SER A 43 49.70 -70.06 6.51
C SER A 43 50.76 -69.60 7.51
N SER A 44 51.00 -68.30 7.55
CA SER A 44 51.61 -67.59 8.69
C SER A 44 50.49 -67.06 9.59
N PRO A 45 50.61 -67.11 10.94
CA PRO A 45 49.58 -66.58 11.84
C PRO A 45 49.39 -65.06 11.63
N PRO A 46 48.14 -64.58 11.60
CA PRO A 46 47.84 -63.20 11.27
C PRO A 46 48.39 -62.24 12.34
N PRO A 47 48.94 -61.08 11.95
CA PRO A 47 49.31 -60.04 12.90
C PRO A 47 48.08 -59.56 13.68
N PRO A 48 48.26 -59.10 14.94
CA PRO A 48 47.16 -58.57 15.74
C PRO A 48 46.45 -57.44 15.00
N PRO A 49 45.11 -57.37 15.07
CA PRO A 49 44.36 -56.33 14.40
C PRO A 49 44.81 -54.94 14.91
N PRO A 50 44.96 -53.95 14.02
CA PRO A 50 45.27 -52.59 14.44
C PRO A 50 44.21 -52.10 15.43
N PRO A 51 44.58 -51.26 16.42
CA PRO A 51 43.60 -50.70 17.36
C PRO A 51 42.48 -50.04 16.56
N GLN A 52 41.27 -50.55 16.71
CA GLN A 52 40.09 -50.02 16.04
C GLN A 52 39.92 -48.57 16.50
N SER A 53 40.19 -47.63 15.59
CA SER A 53 39.91 -46.21 15.77
C SER A 53 38.45 -46.07 16.17
N ARG A 54 38.19 -45.73 17.44
CA ARG A 54 36.82 -45.47 17.89
C ARG A 54 36.22 -44.42 16.97
N PRO A 55 35.02 -44.65 16.40
CA PRO A 55 34.37 -43.63 15.59
C PRO A 55 34.19 -42.36 16.45
N PRO A 56 34.42 -41.17 15.85
CA PRO A 56 34.20 -39.92 16.58
C PRO A 56 32.76 -39.86 17.08
N PRO A 57 32.51 -39.32 18.29
CA PRO A 57 31.17 -39.19 18.80
C PRO A 57 30.31 -38.39 17.81
N PRO A 58 29.03 -38.74 17.63
CA PRO A 58 28.13 -37.96 16.80
C PRO A 58 28.08 -36.53 17.34
N VAL A 59 28.61 -35.58 16.56
CA VAL A 59 28.49 -34.16 16.84
C VAL A 59 27.02 -33.81 16.62
N PHE A 60 26.22 -33.90 17.67
CA PHE A 60 24.85 -33.40 17.66
C PHE A 60 24.92 -31.87 17.54
N SER A 61 24.95 -31.40 16.29
CA SER A 61 24.96 -29.99 15.97
C SER A 61 23.63 -29.39 16.45
N GLY A 62 23.68 -28.64 17.55
CA GLY A 62 22.54 -27.91 18.10
C GLY A 62 21.93 -26.85 17.16
N GLN A 63 22.46 -26.71 15.94
CA GLN A 63 21.98 -25.77 14.91
C GLN A 63 20.53 -26.04 14.48
N GLY A 64 20.06 -27.29 14.50
CA GLY A 64 18.70 -27.61 14.04
C GLY A 64 17.59 -26.90 14.83
N LYS A 65 17.77 -26.68 16.13
CA LYS A 65 16.77 -26.02 16.98
C LYS A 65 16.69 -24.52 16.73
N VAL A 66 17.84 -23.87 16.48
CA VAL A 66 17.89 -22.43 16.23
C VAL A 66 17.19 -22.08 14.91
N VAL A 67 17.40 -22.89 13.87
CA VAL A 67 16.76 -22.66 12.56
C VAL A 67 15.24 -22.71 12.66
N ILE A 68 14.67 -23.66 13.40
CA ILE A 68 13.21 -23.78 13.55
C ILE A 68 12.62 -22.56 14.26
N ILE A 69 13.28 -22.05 15.31
CA ILE A 69 12.82 -20.87 16.05
C ILE A 69 12.85 -19.63 15.16
N VAL A 70 13.94 -19.43 14.40
CA VAL A 70 14.08 -18.27 13.51
C VAL A 70 13.04 -18.32 12.39
N VAL A 71 12.86 -19.48 11.74
CA VAL A 71 11.87 -19.64 10.67
C VAL A 71 10.45 -19.41 11.22
N GLY A 72 10.14 -19.97 12.38
CA GLY A 72 8.84 -19.77 13.04
C GLY A 72 8.56 -18.30 13.35
N ALA A 73 9.55 -17.56 13.87
CA ALA A 73 9.42 -16.14 14.17
C ALA A 73 9.19 -15.29 12.90
N VAL A 74 9.92 -15.57 11.82
CA VAL A 74 9.78 -14.84 10.55
C VAL A 74 8.42 -15.09 9.91
N VAL A 75 7.96 -16.35 9.87
CA VAL A 75 6.64 -16.70 9.33
C VAL A 75 5.53 -16.08 10.19
N GLY A 76 5.66 -16.14 11.52
CA GLY A 76 4.72 -15.51 12.44
C GLY A 76 4.62 -14.00 12.23
N LEU A 77 5.76 -13.31 12.12
CA LEU A 77 5.79 -11.86 11.87
C LEU A 77 5.17 -11.50 10.52
N ALA A 78 5.46 -12.26 9.47
CA ALA A 78 4.87 -12.05 8.14
C ALA A 78 3.34 -12.17 8.16
N LEU A 79 2.79 -13.15 8.88
CA LEU A 79 1.35 -13.31 9.04
C LEU A 79 0.71 -12.16 9.82
N VAL A 80 1.37 -11.67 10.88
CA VAL A 80 0.90 -10.51 11.66
C VAL A 80 0.87 -9.25 10.80
N VAL A 81 1.93 -8.99 10.04
CA VAL A 81 2.00 -7.83 9.13
C VAL A 81 0.90 -7.91 8.06
N MET A 82 0.69 -9.09 7.47
CA MET A 82 -0.39 -9.31 6.50
C MET A 82 -1.77 -9.08 7.12
N ALA A 83 -2.03 -9.56 8.33
CA ALA A 83 -3.31 -9.36 9.01
C ALA A 83 -3.56 -7.87 9.32
N VAL A 84 -2.56 -7.17 9.84
CA VAL A 84 -2.65 -5.72 10.11
C VAL A 84 -2.85 -4.94 8.81
N GLY A 85 -2.08 -5.26 7.77
CA GLY A 85 -2.22 -4.66 6.44
C GLY A 85 -3.62 -4.89 5.85
N LEU A 86 -4.17 -6.10 6.00
CA LEU A 86 -5.52 -6.43 5.55
C LEU A 86 -6.58 -5.66 6.35
N VAL A 87 -6.46 -5.54 7.67
CA VAL A 87 -7.38 -4.73 8.50
C VAL A 87 -7.32 -3.25 8.11
N LEU A 88 -6.13 -2.70 7.86
CA LEU A 88 -5.96 -1.32 7.40
C LEU A 88 -6.57 -1.13 6.00
N CYS A 89 -6.29 -2.04 5.06
CA CYS A 89 -6.89 -2.04 3.73
C CYS A 89 -8.42 -2.12 3.80
N LEU A 90 -8.97 -2.98 4.67
CA LEU A 90 -10.41 -3.10 4.87
C LEU A 90 -11.00 -1.85 5.52
N ARG A 91 -10.33 -1.21 6.49
CA ARG A 91 -10.78 0.06 7.06
C ARG A 91 -10.80 1.20 6.04
N VAL A 92 -9.73 1.34 5.26
CA VAL A 92 -9.64 2.36 4.20
C VAL A 92 -10.71 2.10 3.13
N ARG A 93 -10.90 0.84 2.74
CA ARG A 93 -11.92 0.47 1.77
C ARG A 93 -13.34 0.62 2.32
N SER A 94 -13.55 0.37 3.61
CA SER A 94 -14.84 0.55 4.26
C SER A 94 -15.21 2.03 4.35
N GLY A 95 -14.23 2.93 4.55
CA GLY A 95 -14.45 4.37 4.48
C GLY A 95 -14.91 4.84 3.10
N ARG A 96 -14.44 4.21 2.01
CA ARG A 96 -14.85 4.56 0.65
C ARG A 96 -16.31 4.23 0.33
N ARG A 97 -16.88 3.18 0.94
CA ARG A 97 -18.27 2.77 0.66
C ARG A 97 -19.31 3.85 1.00
N GLY A 98 -19.03 4.71 1.98
CA GLY A 98 -19.93 5.83 2.31
C GLY A 98 -19.88 6.99 1.32
N TYR A 99 -18.78 7.15 0.58
CA TYR A 99 -18.64 8.23 -0.40
C TYR A 99 -19.36 7.92 -1.69
N ASP A 100 -19.39 6.66 -2.14
CA ASP A 100 -20.07 6.29 -3.40
C ASP A 100 -21.59 6.44 -3.28
N GLU A 101 -22.17 6.13 -2.12
CA GLU A 101 -23.60 6.33 -1.86
C GLU A 101 -23.95 7.82 -1.74
N LEU A 102 -23.11 8.61 -1.06
CA LEU A 102 -23.30 10.06 -0.98
C LEU A 102 -23.11 10.74 -2.34
N ALA A 103 -22.11 10.32 -3.13
CA ALA A 103 -21.86 10.83 -4.47
C ALA A 103 -23.03 10.52 -5.40
N GLY A 104 -23.56 9.29 -5.36
CA GLY A 104 -24.76 8.93 -6.12
C GLY A 104 -25.98 9.75 -5.72
N ARG A 105 -26.20 9.98 -4.41
CA ARG A 105 -27.29 10.85 -3.93
C ARG A 105 -27.09 12.32 -4.25
N ILE A 106 -25.85 12.81 -4.32
CA ILE A 106 -25.54 14.20 -4.74
C ILE A 106 -25.75 14.37 -6.24
N ASP A 107 -25.34 13.40 -7.07
CA ASP A 107 -25.59 13.45 -8.51
C ASP A 107 -27.09 13.34 -8.82
N GLU A 108 -27.82 12.49 -8.09
CA GLU A 108 -29.27 12.39 -8.22
C GLU A 108 -29.96 13.66 -7.71
N ALA A 109 -29.57 14.18 -6.53
CA ALA A 109 -30.08 15.46 -6.03
C ALA A 109 -29.69 16.65 -6.94
N SER A 110 -28.59 16.56 -7.68
CA SER A 110 -28.18 17.58 -8.65
C SER A 110 -28.97 17.49 -9.96
N ARG A 111 -29.49 16.30 -10.31
CA ARG A 111 -30.40 16.10 -11.45
C ARG A 111 -31.85 16.41 -11.09
N GLU A 112 -32.25 16.10 -9.86
CA GLU A 112 -33.59 16.35 -9.34
C GLU A 112 -33.78 17.74 -8.77
N ALA A 113 -32.70 18.50 -8.48
CA ALA A 113 -32.82 19.91 -8.14
C ALA A 113 -33.45 20.61 -9.35
N PRO A 114 -34.76 20.94 -9.28
CA PRO A 114 -35.35 21.72 -10.33
C PRO A 114 -34.56 23.02 -10.29
N THR A 115 -34.20 23.52 -11.46
CA THR A 115 -33.90 24.92 -11.72
C THR A 115 -35.12 25.77 -11.35
N ARG A 116 -35.57 25.73 -10.09
CA ARG A 116 -36.17 26.87 -9.43
C ARG A 116 -35.03 27.85 -9.33
N HIS A 117 -34.87 28.64 -10.39
CA HIS A 117 -34.32 29.96 -10.30
C HIS A 117 -34.99 30.65 -9.13
N ASN A 118 -34.40 30.52 -7.95
CA ASN A 118 -34.68 31.36 -6.83
C ASN A 118 -34.13 32.72 -7.28
N PRO A 119 -34.97 33.72 -7.55
CA PRO A 119 -34.48 35.05 -7.95
C PRO A 119 -33.68 35.71 -6.83
N LEU A 120 -33.61 35.07 -5.66
CA LEU A 120 -32.81 35.41 -4.49
C LEU A 120 -31.45 34.67 -4.40
N ASP A 121 -31.02 33.91 -5.42
CA ASP A 121 -29.67 33.33 -5.49
C ASP A 121 -28.68 34.37 -5.99
N TRP A 122 -28.50 35.38 -5.15
CA TRP A 122 -27.47 36.39 -5.30
C TRP A 122 -26.52 36.38 -4.09
N PRO A 123 -25.18 36.34 -4.29
CA PRO A 123 -24.45 36.03 -5.53
C PRO A 123 -24.04 34.54 -5.62
N PRO A 124 -23.74 34.05 -6.84
CA PRO A 124 -23.03 32.79 -7.04
C PRO A 124 -21.59 32.96 -6.59
N SER A 125 -21.35 32.88 -5.28
CA SER A 125 -19.98 32.73 -4.79
C SER A 125 -19.52 31.33 -5.18
N THR A 126 -18.74 31.24 -6.25
CA THR A 126 -17.98 30.03 -6.62
C THR A 126 -16.96 29.64 -5.54
N THR A 127 -16.74 30.49 -4.55
CA THR A 127 -15.91 30.22 -3.38
C THR A 127 -16.78 29.92 -2.15
N PRO A 128 -16.40 28.94 -1.31
CA PRO A 128 -17.14 28.64 -0.09
C PRO A 128 -17.14 29.85 0.84
N TYR A 129 -18.34 30.26 1.28
CA TYR A 129 -18.49 31.38 2.20
C TYR A 129 -17.79 31.11 3.54
N THR A 130 -16.75 31.87 3.83
CA THR A 130 -15.92 31.66 5.03
C THR A 130 -16.46 32.44 6.24
N LYS A 131 -16.22 31.88 7.44
CA LYS A 131 -16.47 32.58 8.71
C LYS A 131 -15.34 33.56 9.09
N PHE A 132 -14.29 33.58 8.29
CA PHE A 132 -13.08 34.36 8.47
C PHE A 132 -12.93 35.33 7.30
N ASP A 133 -12.34 36.49 7.55
CA ASP A 133 -12.01 37.44 6.50
C ASP A 133 -10.70 37.07 5.77
N ALA A 134 -10.25 37.94 4.86
CA ALA A 134 -8.99 37.76 4.12
C ALA A 134 -7.75 37.72 5.03
N ASP A 135 -7.84 38.32 6.23
CA ASP A 135 -6.79 38.32 7.25
C ASP A 135 -6.95 37.15 8.24
N PHE A 136 -7.81 36.17 7.93
CA PHE A 136 -8.17 35.03 8.80
C PHE A 136 -8.74 35.42 10.17
N ARG A 137 -9.24 36.64 10.32
CA ARG A 137 -9.88 37.10 11.56
C ARG A 137 -11.35 36.67 11.54
N PRO A 138 -11.89 36.19 12.68
CA PRO A 138 -13.27 35.75 12.74
C PRO A 138 -14.23 36.91 12.48
N LEU A 139 -15.28 36.61 11.73
CA LEU A 139 -16.39 37.54 11.51
C LEU A 139 -17.42 37.44 12.64
N PRO A 140 -18.20 38.50 12.89
CA PRO A 140 -19.30 38.45 13.85
C PRO A 140 -20.31 37.34 13.50
N LYS A 141 -21.11 36.93 14.48
CA LYS A 141 -22.10 35.86 14.29
C LYS A 141 -23.05 36.22 13.15
N PHE A 142 -23.31 35.24 12.29
CA PHE A 142 -24.12 35.32 11.07
C PHE A 142 -23.54 36.14 9.90
N TRP A 143 -22.35 36.70 10.04
CA TRP A 143 -21.62 37.28 8.91
C TRP A 143 -20.76 36.23 8.21
N ARG A 144 -20.57 36.46 6.92
CA ARG A 144 -19.77 35.64 6.02
C ARG A 144 -19.06 36.54 5.02
N MET A 145 -17.86 36.14 4.63
CA MET A 145 -17.13 36.75 3.51
C MET A 145 -17.35 35.89 2.27
N GLY A 146 -17.55 36.54 1.14
CA GLY A 146 -17.45 35.94 -0.19
C GLY A 146 -16.60 36.83 -1.09
N THR A 147 -16.27 36.33 -2.27
CA THR A 147 -15.57 37.10 -3.30
C THR A 147 -16.53 37.37 -4.44
N ASP A 148 -16.69 38.63 -4.80
CA ASP A 148 -17.55 39.02 -5.93
C ASP A 148 -16.89 38.56 -7.24
N PRO A 149 -17.54 37.71 -8.06
CA PRO A 149 -16.94 37.19 -9.29
C PRO A 149 -16.66 38.27 -10.32
N ALA A 150 -17.40 39.38 -10.33
CA ALA A 150 -17.22 40.44 -11.30
C ALA A 150 -15.99 41.32 -10.98
N SER A 151 -15.72 41.55 -9.70
CA SER A 151 -14.66 42.47 -9.27
C SER A 151 -13.46 41.80 -8.61
N GLY A 152 -13.57 40.52 -8.22
CA GLY A 152 -12.59 39.81 -7.41
C GLY A 152 -12.45 40.36 -5.98
N LYS A 153 -13.30 41.30 -5.56
CA LYS A 153 -13.19 41.96 -4.25
C LYS A 153 -13.95 41.18 -3.19
N PRO A 154 -13.44 41.14 -1.95
CA PRO A 154 -14.20 40.56 -0.85
C PRO A 154 -15.43 41.41 -0.56
N PHE A 155 -16.56 40.76 -0.33
CA PHE A 155 -17.77 41.36 0.19
C PHE A 155 -18.25 40.60 1.42
N TYR A 156 -18.95 41.31 2.30
CA TYR A 156 -19.50 40.75 3.51
C TYR A 156 -21.02 40.70 3.39
N PHE A 157 -21.63 39.60 3.81
CA PHE A 157 -23.09 39.50 3.87
C PHE A 157 -23.52 38.89 5.20
N GLN A 158 -24.65 39.39 5.69
CA GLN A 158 -25.28 38.89 6.89
C GLN A 158 -26.39 37.91 6.49
N ARG A 159 -26.27 36.64 6.92
CA ARG A 159 -27.21 35.58 6.52
C ARG A 159 -28.64 35.83 7.00
N GLN A 160 -28.80 36.43 8.17
CA GLN A 160 -30.09 36.62 8.82
C GLN A 160 -30.91 37.75 8.18
N THR A 161 -30.27 38.89 7.92
CA THR A 161 -30.92 40.11 7.42
C THR A 161 -30.81 40.28 5.90
N ARG A 162 -29.99 39.44 5.23
CA ARG A 162 -29.63 39.56 3.81
C ARG A 162 -28.95 40.89 3.45
N VAL A 163 -28.43 41.63 4.43
CA VAL A 163 -27.69 42.87 4.21
C VAL A 163 -26.28 42.58 3.68
N ARG A 164 -25.82 43.38 2.73
CA ARG A 164 -24.47 43.34 2.17
C ARG A 164 -23.68 44.57 2.60
N SER A 165 -22.38 44.38 2.82
CA SER A 165 -21.44 45.45 3.10
C SER A 165 -20.15 45.22 2.33
N LYS A 166 -19.60 46.30 1.75
CA LYS A 166 -18.26 46.32 1.17
C LYS A 166 -17.17 46.41 2.25
N ARG A 167 -17.53 46.90 3.45
CA ARG A 167 -16.62 47.06 4.59
C ARG A 167 -16.83 45.92 5.58
N ARG A 168 -15.75 45.52 6.24
CA ARG A 168 -15.80 44.49 7.27
C ARG A 168 -16.76 44.92 8.39
N PRO A 169 -17.72 44.07 8.78
CA PRO A 169 -18.60 44.36 9.91
C PRO A 169 -17.77 44.42 11.21
N LYS A 170 -18.01 45.44 12.02
CA LYS A 170 -17.42 45.53 13.35
C LYS A 170 -18.10 44.50 14.25
N SER A 171 -17.30 43.80 15.06
CA SER A 171 -17.83 42.98 16.14
C SER A 171 -18.56 43.87 17.14
N VAL A 172 -19.81 43.57 17.45
CA VAL A 172 -20.62 44.31 18.45
C VAL A 172 -20.59 43.59 19.81
N TYR A 173 -19.71 42.60 19.99
CA TYR A 173 -19.54 41.97 21.30
C TYR A 173 -18.81 42.93 22.25
N LYS A 174 -19.59 43.60 23.11
CA LYS A 174 -19.14 44.12 24.41
C LYS A 174 -19.52 43.11 25.48
#